data_AF-A0A7S2NZV3-F1
#
_entry.id   AF-A0A7S2NZV3-F1
#
_cell.length_a   1.000
_cell.length_b   1.000
_cell.length_c   1.000
_cell.angle_alpha   90.00
_cell.angle_beta   90.00
_cell.angle_gamma   90.00
#
_symmetry.space_group_name_H-M   'P 1'
#
loop_
_entity.id
_entity.type
_entity.pdbx_description
1 polymer ?
#
loop_
_entity_poly.entity_id
_entity_poly.type
_entity_poly.pdbx_seq_one_letter_code
_entity_poly.pdbx_strand_id
1 'polypeptide(L)'
;MPKMGSTSLQSYFECGGYESVHWLCGGRYCGDCIEEAIQAGLPPFSSQDPKCKINNIDSYTQIDRGPENLVQVNYLHEIMAGVPSATFVLTFRNMTKWYMSMSNWWTDSKEVPFNSTKDN
;
A
#
# COMPACT_ATOMS: atom_id res chain seq x y z
N MET A 1 4.88 -1.36 -2.98
CA MET A 1 5.31 -2.63 -2.35
C MET A 1 5.90 -2.41 -0.96
N PRO A 2 5.58 -3.28 0.02
CA PRO A 2 6.21 -3.25 1.34
C PRO A 2 7.74 -3.40 1.28
N LYS A 3 8.42 -2.81 2.27
CA LYS A 3 9.88 -2.92 2.47
C LYS A 3 10.76 -2.38 1.32
N MET A 4 10.17 -1.56 0.45
CA MET A 4 10.86 -0.84 -0.64
C MET A 4 11.14 0.64 -0.34
N GLY A 5 11.05 1.06 0.93
CA GLY A 5 11.34 2.44 1.34
C GLY A 5 10.11 3.35 1.43
N SER A 6 8.91 2.77 1.40
CA SER A 6 7.64 3.50 1.53
C SER A 6 7.54 4.36 2.80
N THR A 7 8.09 3.91 3.94
CA THR A 7 8.12 4.72 5.18
C THR A 7 8.99 5.97 5.03
N SER A 8 10.16 5.85 4.39
CA SER A 8 11.01 7.02 4.13
C SER A 8 10.35 7.97 3.13
N LEU A 9 9.60 7.43 2.16
CA LEU A 9 8.83 8.23 1.21
C LEU A 9 7.69 8.99 1.91
N GLN A 10 7.01 8.36 2.87
CA GLN A 10 6.02 9.04 3.73
C GLN A 10 6.65 10.22 4.45
N SER A 11 7.74 9.98 5.19
CA SER A 11 8.43 11.02 5.95
C SER A 11 8.94 12.16 5.06
N TYR A 12 9.33 11.87 3.82
CA TYR A 12 9.70 12.90 2.85
C TYR A 12 8.54 13.85 2.54
N PHE A 13 7.34 13.32 2.25
CA PHE A 13 6.17 14.16 1.97
C PHE A 13 5.68 14.92 3.20
N GLU A 14 5.65 14.27 4.37
CA GLU A 14 5.31 14.91 5.64
C GLU A 14 6.28 16.08 5.95
N CYS A 15 7.57 15.89 5.72
CA CYS A 15 8.58 16.95 5.86
C CYS A 15 8.33 18.14 4.91
N GLY A 16 7.74 17.87 3.74
CA GLY A 16 7.31 18.89 2.78
C GLY A 16 6.01 19.61 3.14
N GLY A 17 5.34 19.24 4.24
CA GLY A 17 4.05 19.81 4.66
C GLY A 17 2.83 19.21 3.97
N TYR A 18 2.97 18.06 3.31
CA TYR A 18 1.87 17.33 2.68
C TYR A 18 1.23 16.32 3.64
N GLU A 19 -0.07 16.09 3.49
CA GLU A 19 -0.76 15.02 4.21
C GLU A 19 -0.46 13.67 3.53
N SER A 20 0.37 12.86 4.19
CA SER A 20 0.83 11.58 3.64
C SER A 20 0.46 10.41 4.54
N VAL A 21 -0.04 9.36 3.91
CA VAL A 21 -0.40 8.10 4.59
C VAL A 21 0.49 6.95 4.11
N HIS A 22 0.56 5.94 4.96
CA HIS A 22 1.23 4.68 4.69
C HIS A 22 0.19 3.56 4.59
N TRP A 23 0.48 2.33 5.03
CA TRP A 23 -0.46 1.19 4.93
C TRP A 23 -1.79 1.40 5.70
N LEU A 24 -1.85 2.37 6.62
CA LEU A 24 -3.08 2.79 7.31
C LEU A 24 -3.64 4.09 6.74
N CYS A 25 -4.92 4.04 6.39
CA CYS A 25 -5.75 5.16 5.97
C CYS A 25 -6.91 5.32 6.96
N GLY A 26 -6.91 6.37 7.79
CA GLY A 26 -8.02 6.66 8.71
C GLY A 26 -8.34 5.54 9.71
N GLY A 27 -7.33 4.77 10.13
CA GLY A 27 -7.47 3.66 11.09
C GLY A 27 -7.79 2.29 10.49
N ARG A 28 -7.90 2.18 9.15
CA ARG A 28 -8.04 0.91 8.42
C ARG A 28 -6.89 0.73 7.43
N TYR A 29 -6.69 -0.48 6.92
CA TYR A 29 -5.73 -0.72 5.85
C TYR A 29 -6.18 -0.01 4.56
N CYS A 30 -5.29 0.76 3.94
CA CYS A 30 -5.60 1.45 2.69
C CYS A 30 -5.98 0.46 1.58
N GLY A 31 -5.35 -0.71 1.54
CA GLY A 31 -5.65 -1.75 0.56
C GLY A 31 -7.09 -2.24 0.68
N ASP A 32 -7.54 -2.57 1.88
CA ASP A 32 -8.92 -3.02 2.11
C ASP A 32 -9.92 -1.93 1.69
N CYS A 33 -9.63 -0.66 1.97
CA CYS A 33 -10.46 0.47 1.54
C CYS A 33 -10.57 0.59 0.02
N ILE A 34 -9.44 0.51 -0.67
CA ILE A 34 -9.39 0.63 -2.13
C ILE A 34 -10.16 -0.52 -2.78
N GLU A 35 -9.94 -1.73 -2.31
CA GLU A 35 -10.61 -2.93 -2.81
C GLU A 35 -12.13 -2.83 -2.60
N GLU A 36 -12.58 -2.48 -1.39
CA GLU A 36 -14.01 -2.33 -1.07
C GLU A 36 -14.68 -1.22 -1.89
N ALA A 37 -13.99 -0.08 -2.10
CA ALA A 37 -14.51 1.00 -2.94
C ALA A 37 -14.70 0.55 -4.39
N ILE A 38 -13.70 -0.12 -4.97
CA ILE A 38 -13.78 -0.67 -6.34
C ILE A 38 -14.92 -1.68 -6.46
N GLN A 39 -15.06 -2.60 -5.50
CA GLN A 39 -16.14 -3.59 -5.49
C GLN A 39 -17.53 -2.94 -5.39
N ALA A 40 -17.64 -1.78 -4.73
CA ALA A 40 -18.86 -0.99 -4.67
C ALA A 40 -19.11 -0.13 -5.93
N GLY A 41 -18.24 -0.20 -6.94
CA GLY A 41 -18.32 0.64 -8.15
C GLY A 41 -17.92 2.10 -7.91
N LEU A 42 -17.21 2.38 -6.82
CA LEU A 42 -16.68 3.70 -6.48
C LEU A 42 -15.22 3.85 -6.93
N PRO A 43 -14.72 5.09 -7.07
CA PRO A 43 -13.30 5.32 -7.26
C PRO A 43 -12.43 4.72 -6.12
N PRO A 44 -11.23 4.22 -6.41
CA PRO A 44 -10.30 3.59 -5.45
C PRO A 44 -10.03 4.39 -4.17
N PHE A 45 -9.95 5.72 -4.27
CA PHE A 45 -9.68 6.63 -3.15
C PHE A 45 -10.91 7.47 -2.80
N SER A 46 -12.11 6.94 -3.04
CA SER A 46 -13.33 7.70 -2.88
C SER A 46 -13.55 8.10 -1.43
N SER A 47 -13.66 9.41 -1.19
CA SER A 47 -14.14 9.98 0.08
C SER A 47 -15.58 9.59 0.40
N GLN A 48 -16.30 8.98 -0.55
CA GLN A 48 -17.67 8.54 -0.38
C GLN A 48 -17.77 7.12 0.20
N ASP A 49 -16.66 6.38 0.31
CA ASP A 49 -16.69 5.11 1.02
C ASP A 49 -16.93 5.39 2.52
N PRO A 50 -18.13 5.07 3.06
CA PRO A 50 -18.45 5.37 4.45
C PRO A 50 -17.57 4.61 5.44
N LYS A 51 -16.93 3.52 4.98
CA LYS A 51 -16.05 2.70 5.80
C LYS A 51 -14.61 3.17 5.79
N CYS A 52 -14.25 4.06 4.87
CA CYS A 52 -12.88 4.52 4.69
C CYS A 52 -12.86 6.04 4.60
N LYS A 53 -12.52 6.66 5.73
CA LYS A 53 -12.42 8.11 5.89
C LYS A 53 -11.11 8.61 5.28
N ILE A 54 -11.00 8.50 3.97
CA ILE A 54 -9.84 8.92 3.20
C ILE A 54 -10.17 10.29 2.60
N ASN A 55 -9.96 11.34 3.38
CA ASN A 55 -10.21 12.72 2.96
C ASN A 55 -8.91 13.50 3.05
N ASN A 56 -8.68 14.38 2.06
CA ASN A 56 -7.55 15.33 2.03
C ASN A 56 -6.16 14.68 2.13
N ILE A 57 -5.97 13.49 1.53
CA ILE A 57 -4.66 12.85 1.46
C ILE A 57 -3.95 13.27 0.16
N ASP A 58 -2.78 13.86 0.28
CA ASP A 58 -1.95 14.28 -0.84
C ASP A 58 -1.09 13.13 -1.40
N SER A 59 -0.67 12.20 -0.54
CA SER A 59 0.26 11.13 -0.93
C SER A 59 0.00 9.80 -0.21
N TYR A 60 -0.18 8.74 -1.00
CA TYR A 60 -0.31 7.36 -0.53
C TYR A 60 1.00 6.62 -0.81
N THR A 61 1.80 6.37 0.22
CA THR A 61 3.18 5.88 0.05
C THR A 61 3.31 4.36 0.20
N GLN A 62 2.29 3.69 0.75
CA GLN A 62 2.09 2.25 0.65
C GLN A 62 0.60 1.94 0.76
N ILE A 63 0.02 1.41 -0.31
CA ILE A 63 -1.40 1.01 -0.31
C ILE A 63 -1.60 -0.49 -0.06
N ASP A 64 -0.55 -1.31 -0.15
CA ASP A 64 -0.63 -2.74 0.13
C ASP A 64 -0.69 -3.02 1.64
N ARG A 65 -1.51 -4.01 2.03
CA ARG A 65 -1.61 -4.54 3.40
C ARG A 65 -0.49 -5.54 3.75
N GLY A 66 0.46 -5.75 2.85
CA GLY A 66 1.47 -6.80 2.98
C GLY A 66 1.44 -7.71 1.75
N PRO A 67 2.09 -8.88 1.81
CA PRO A 67 2.00 -9.86 0.72
C PRO A 67 0.59 -10.47 0.57
N GLU A 68 -0.29 -10.33 1.56
CA GLU A 68 -1.66 -10.89 1.55
C GLU A 68 -2.60 -10.10 0.64
N ASN A 69 -2.38 -8.79 0.49
CA ASN A 69 -3.22 -7.95 -0.36
C ASN A 69 -2.38 -6.87 -1.07
N LEU A 70 -2.02 -7.18 -2.32
CA LEU A 70 -1.24 -6.33 -3.22
C LEU A 70 -2.17 -5.55 -4.16
N VAL A 71 -3.00 -4.66 -3.61
CA VAL A 71 -4.00 -3.91 -4.38
C VAL A 71 -3.41 -3.12 -5.54
N GLN A 72 -2.18 -2.62 -5.42
CA GLN A 72 -1.52 -1.87 -6.49
C GLN A 72 -1.22 -2.74 -7.72
N VAL A 73 -1.17 -4.08 -7.55
CA VAL A 73 -0.96 -5.05 -8.62
C VAL A 73 -2.31 -5.52 -9.16
N ASN A 74 -3.22 -5.90 -8.25
CA ASN A 74 -4.51 -6.48 -8.61
C ASN A 74 -5.45 -5.46 -9.28
N TYR A 75 -5.38 -4.19 -8.87
CA TYR A 75 -6.28 -3.12 -9.28
C TYR A 75 -5.55 -1.95 -9.95
N LEU A 76 -4.41 -2.21 -10.60
CA LEU A 76 -3.58 -1.14 -11.18
C LEU A 76 -4.37 -0.29 -12.17
N HIS A 77 -5.23 -0.91 -12.99
CA HIS A 77 -6.00 -0.20 -14.02
C HIS A 77 -7.04 0.73 -13.39
N GLU A 78 -7.79 0.24 -12.41
CA GLU A 78 -8.80 0.99 -11.66
C GLU A 78 -8.16 2.15 -10.89
N ILE A 79 -7.01 1.91 -10.26
CA ILE A 79 -6.21 2.93 -9.57
C ILE A 79 -5.78 4.03 -10.55
N MET A 80 -5.19 3.67 -11.70
CA MET A 80 -4.77 4.66 -12.70
C MET A 80 -5.95 5.45 -13.28
N ALA A 81 -7.08 4.80 -13.54
CA ALA A 81 -8.28 5.44 -14.06
C ALA A 81 -8.96 6.35 -13.02
N GLY A 82 -8.90 5.99 -11.73
CA GLY A 82 -9.55 6.72 -10.65
C GLY A 82 -8.86 8.02 -10.25
N VAL A 83 -7.56 8.16 -10.52
CA VAL A 83 -6.77 9.36 -10.22
C VAL A 83 -5.92 9.79 -11.42
N PRO A 84 -6.53 10.24 -12.52
CA PRO A 84 -5.82 10.49 -13.78
C PRO A 84 -4.79 11.64 -13.71
N SER A 85 -4.89 12.50 -12.70
CA SER A 85 -3.94 13.60 -12.45
C SER A 85 -2.83 13.25 -11.46
N ALA A 86 -2.84 12.04 -10.87
CA ALA A 86 -1.84 11.64 -9.90
C ALA A 86 -0.52 11.24 -10.57
N THR A 87 0.58 11.46 -9.84
CA THR A 87 1.90 10.93 -10.21
C THR A 87 2.17 9.64 -9.46
N PHE A 88 2.54 8.58 -10.19
CA PHE A 88 2.89 7.29 -9.60
C PHE A 88 4.40 7.19 -9.38
N VAL A 89 4.79 6.94 -8.13
CA VAL A 89 6.19 6.72 -7.75
C VAL A 89 6.41 5.24 -7.48
N LEU A 90 7.24 4.60 -8.31
CA LEU A 90 7.68 3.22 -8.10
C LEU A 90 9.07 3.21 -7.47
N THR A 91 9.15 2.87 -6.19
CA THR A 91 10.41 2.70 -5.48
C THR A 91 11.06 1.35 -5.82
N PHE A 92 12.37 1.35 -6.08
CA PHE A 92 13.13 0.13 -6.35
C PHE A 92 14.17 -0.15 -5.27
N ARG A 93 14.48 -1.43 -5.07
CA ARG A 93 15.54 -1.91 -4.18
C ARG A 93 16.18 -3.15 -4.80
N ASN A 94 17.42 -3.45 -4.44
CA ASN A 94 18.04 -4.74 -4.75
C ASN A 94 17.16 -5.89 -4.23
N MET A 95 16.82 -6.84 -5.11
CA MET A 95 15.85 -7.91 -4.81
C MET A 95 16.30 -8.83 -3.67
N THR A 96 17.58 -9.17 -3.58
CA THR A 96 18.12 -9.96 -2.46
C THR A 96 17.93 -9.24 -1.13
N LYS A 97 18.24 -7.94 -1.07
CA LYS A 97 18.04 -7.12 0.14
C LYS A 97 16.56 -6.92 0.47
N TRP A 98 15.70 -6.79 -0.53
CA TRP A 98 14.26 -6.71 -0.33
C TRP A 98 13.72 -8.02 0.26
N TYR A 99 14.09 -9.17 -0.34
CA TYR A 99 13.70 -10.49 0.14
C TYR A 99 14.10 -10.70 1.60
N MET A 100 15.37 -10.45 1.95
CA MET A 100 15.82 -10.53 3.35
C MET A 100 15.02 -9.61 4.27
N SER A 101 14.67 -8.41 3.79
CA SER A 101 13.87 -7.46 4.58
C SER A 101 12.43 -7.89 4.78
N MET A 102 11.83 -8.61 3.82
CA MET A 102 10.50 -9.21 3.93
C MET A 102 10.54 -10.42 4.86
N SER A 103 11.51 -11.32 4.70
CA SER A 103 11.69 -12.50 5.56
C SER A 103 11.81 -12.11 7.04
N ASN A 104 12.60 -11.07 7.34
CA ASN A 104 12.76 -10.60 8.72
C ASN A 104 11.54 -9.85 9.25
N TRP A 105 10.77 -9.20 8.36
CA TRP A 105 9.54 -8.50 8.77
C TRP A 105 8.52 -9.48 9.36
N TRP A 106 8.45 -10.67 8.77
CA TRP A 106 7.54 -11.72 9.20
C TRP A 106 8.01 -12.47 10.46
N THR A 107 9.31 -12.60 10.68
CA THR A 107 9.82 -13.21 11.92
C THR A 107 9.61 -12.33 13.15
N ASP A 108 9.54 -11.01 12.96
CA ASP A 108 9.27 -10.05 14.03
C ASP A 108 7.77 -9.98 14.37
N SER A 109 6.88 -10.23 13.40
CA SER A 109 5.45 -10.47 13.64
C SER A 109 5.25 -11.93 14.07
N LYS A 110 5.11 -12.21 15.37
CA LYS A 110 5.01 -13.56 15.94
C LYS A 110 3.81 -14.43 15.50
N GLU A 111 3.30 -14.34 14.27
CA GLU A 111 2.24 -15.23 13.76
C GLU A 111 2.52 -15.74 12.34
N VAL A 112 2.72 -17.07 12.27
CA VAL A 112 2.61 -18.01 11.12
C VAL A 112 3.70 -17.98 10.03
N PRO A 113 4.79 -18.77 10.10
CA PRO A 113 5.83 -18.77 9.06
C PRO A 113 5.27 -19.12 7.66
N PHE A 114 5.70 -18.36 6.65
CA PHE A 114 5.53 -18.69 5.24
C PHE A 114 6.29 -20.00 4.97
N ASN A 115 5.59 -21.12 4.83
CA ASN A 115 6.20 -22.33 4.29
C ASN A 115 6.54 -22.06 2.83
N SER A 116 7.80 -21.75 2.54
CA SER A 116 8.29 -21.84 1.17
C SER A 116 8.03 -23.27 0.70
N THR A 117 7.12 -23.46 -0.24
CA THR A 117 7.11 -24.67 -1.04
C THR A 117 8.51 -24.80 -1.60
N LYS A 118 9.22 -25.86 -1.20
CA LYS A 118 10.45 -26.26 -1.87
C LYS A 118 10.05 -26.54 -3.31
N ASP A 119 10.56 -25.73 -4.22
CA ASP A 119 10.53 -26.05 -5.64
C ASP A 119 11.31 -27.37 -5.80
N ASN A 120 10.60 -28.41 -6.26
CA ASN A 120 11.17 -29.66 -6.76
C ASN A 120 11.39 -29.54 -8.27
#